data_AF-A0A0S7Y075-F1
#
_entry.id   AF-A0A0S7Y075-F1
#
_cell.length_a   1.000
_cell.length_b   1.000
_cell.length_c   1.000
_cell.angle_alpha   90.00
_cell.angle_beta   90.00
_cell.angle_gamma   90.00
#
_symmetry.space_group_name_H-M   'P 1'
#
loop_
_entity.id
_entity.type
_entity.pdbx_description
1 polymer ?
#
loop_
_entity_poly.entity_id
_entity_poly.type
_entity_poly.pdbx_seq_one_letter_code
_entity_poly.pdbx_strand_id
1 'polypeptide(L)'
;MAKNYWNMVLDEVLNKKSTRHFTSESFSDSETKQIKIKPRRKLKMYNLGEKFKGIHFSRREAECMAHFLRGRTVRSTANKLDLSPRTVEFYLRNMKRKLNCNTKFELIELISDSNFLKNIDFNID
;
A
#
# COMPACT_ATOMS: atom_id res chain seq x y z
N MET A 1 0.73 46.95 -7.55
CA MET A 1 0.75 45.57 -8.09
C MET A 1 1.20 44.64 -6.96
N ALA A 2 0.31 43.75 -6.51
CA ALA A 2 0.60 42.85 -5.39
C ALA A 2 1.74 41.90 -5.77
N LYS A 3 2.80 41.84 -4.96
CA LYS A 3 3.86 40.84 -5.16
C LYS A 3 3.24 39.45 -4.92
N ASN A 4 3.36 38.56 -5.91
CA ASN A 4 2.99 37.16 -5.75
C ASN A 4 3.81 36.55 -4.61
N TYR A 5 3.15 35.83 -3.70
CA TYR A 5 3.77 35.14 -2.56
C TYR A 5 5.02 34.33 -2.97
N TRP A 6 4.97 33.70 -4.14
CA TRP A 6 6.10 33.00 -4.75
C TRP A 6 7.35 33.86 -4.95
N ASN A 7 7.19 35.14 -5.30
CA ASN A 7 8.32 36.05 -5.47
C ASN A 7 8.92 36.47 -4.12
N MET A 8 8.12 36.52 -3.05
CA MET A 8 8.64 36.80 -1.70
C MET A 8 9.44 35.63 -1.14
N VAL A 9 8.97 34.39 -1.37
CA VAL A 9 9.70 33.18 -0.96
C VAL A 9 11.01 33.05 -1.75
N LEU A 10 11.00 33.40 -3.04
CA LEU A 10 12.20 33.43 -3.88
C LEU A 10 13.22 34.46 -3.38
N ASP A 11 12.79 35.67 -3.04
CA ASP A 11 13.66 36.71 -2.45
C ASP A 11 14.25 36.24 -1.11
N GLU A 12 13.47 35.57 -0.27
CA GLU A 12 13.93 35.08 1.04
C GLU A 12 14.98 33.96 0.93
N VAL A 13 14.80 33.05 -0.03
CA VAL A 13 15.75 31.97 -0.31
C VAL A 13 17.02 32.51 -0.95
N LEU A 14 16.90 33.48 -1.87
CA LEU A 14 18.04 34.03 -2.61
C LEU A 14 18.87 35.04 -1.79
N ASN A 15 18.25 35.76 -0.85
CA ASN A 15 18.91 36.87 -0.15
C ASN A 15 19.38 36.52 1.27
N LYS A 16 19.49 35.22 1.59
CA LYS A 16 19.94 34.77 2.90
C LYS A 16 21.46 34.97 3.05
N LYS A 17 21.86 36.12 3.62
CA LYS A 17 23.22 36.33 4.12
C LYS A 17 23.50 35.30 5.22
N SER A 18 24.43 34.40 4.91
CA SER A 18 24.95 33.33 5.76
C SER A 18 25.36 33.82 7.15
N THR A 19 24.59 33.47 8.18
CA THR A 19 25.13 33.17 9.51
C THR A 19 25.52 31.69 9.52
N ARG A 20 26.83 31.49 9.54
CA ARG A 20 27.59 30.23 9.35
C ARG A 20 27.43 29.34 10.61
N HIS A 21 27.50 28.00 10.63
CA HIS A 21 28.27 27.03 9.84
C HIS A 21 27.63 25.62 9.90
N PHE A 22 27.62 24.89 8.79
CA PHE A 22 28.35 23.61 8.67
C PHE A 22 28.78 23.45 7.20
N THR A 23 30.08 23.69 6.99
CA THR A 23 30.94 23.56 5.80
C THR A 23 30.32 23.53 4.40
N SER A 24 30.65 24.60 3.66
CA SER A 24 30.91 24.60 2.23
C SER A 24 32.10 23.70 1.90
N GLU A 25 31.85 22.59 1.21
CA GLU A 25 32.83 22.04 0.27
C GLU A 25 32.28 22.30 -1.13
N SER A 26 33.14 22.91 -1.94
CA SER A 26 32.87 23.48 -3.25
C SER A 26 32.17 22.48 -4.18
N PHE A 27 30.98 22.83 -4.68
CA PHE A 27 30.42 22.17 -5.86
C PHE A 27 31.10 22.78 -7.09
N SER A 28 32.33 22.34 -7.34
CA SER A 28 32.88 22.34 -8.70
C SER A 28 32.12 21.30 -9.52
N ASP A 29 31.87 21.62 -10.79
CA ASP A 29 31.24 20.74 -11.78
C ASP A 29 31.73 19.29 -11.71
N SER A 30 30.82 18.38 -12.09
CA SER A 30 31.01 16.95 -12.41
C SER A 30 30.71 15.97 -11.26
N GLU A 31 29.43 15.61 -11.12
CA GLU A 31 28.94 14.22 -11.20
C GLU A 31 27.46 14.20 -10.78
N THR A 32 26.59 13.91 -11.75
CA THR A 32 25.24 13.44 -11.46
C THR A 32 25.37 12.14 -10.68
N LYS A 33 25.43 12.21 -9.34
CA LYS A 33 25.36 11.04 -8.48
C LYS A 33 24.04 10.34 -8.79
N GLN A 34 24.13 9.27 -9.59
CA GLN A 34 23.02 8.36 -9.83
C GLN A 34 22.57 7.85 -8.47
N ILE A 35 21.42 8.32 -8.00
CA ILE A 35 20.78 7.78 -6.81
C ILE A 35 20.52 6.31 -7.14
N LYS A 36 21.26 5.38 -6.51
CA LYS A 36 21.03 3.94 -6.67
C LYS A 36 19.67 3.61 -6.06
N ILE A 37 18.60 3.67 -6.86
CA ILE A 37 17.26 3.29 -6.45
C ILE A 37 17.31 1.77 -6.20
N LYS A 38 17.20 1.35 -4.94
CA LYS A 38 17.12 -0.07 -4.60
C LYS A 38 15.93 -0.69 -5.34
N PRO A 39 16.06 -1.90 -5.91
CA PRO A 39 14.97 -2.52 -6.64
C PRO A 39 13.76 -2.67 -5.73
N ARG A 40 12.59 -2.23 -6.18
CA ARG A 40 11.32 -2.43 -5.47
C ARG A 40 11.13 -3.93 -5.28
N ARG A 41 10.93 -4.38 -4.03
CA ARG A 41 10.64 -5.79 -3.72
C ARG A 41 9.43 -6.23 -4.55
N LYS A 42 9.54 -7.37 -5.24
CA LYS A 42 8.43 -7.95 -6.01
C LYS A 42 7.25 -8.19 -5.06
N LEU A 43 6.09 -7.63 -5.38
CA LEU A 43 4.88 -7.80 -4.57
C LEU A 43 4.34 -9.22 -4.79
N LYS A 44 4.04 -9.94 -3.71
CA LYS A 44 3.32 -11.22 -3.80
C LYS A 44 1.87 -10.96 -4.19
N MET A 45 1.38 -11.72 -5.17
CA MET A 45 0.03 -11.64 -5.73
C MET A 45 -0.61 -13.03 -5.61
N TYR A 46 -1.83 -13.09 -5.07
CA TYR A 46 -2.57 -14.33 -4.82
C TYR A 46 -3.74 -14.39 -5.79
N ASN A 47 -3.70 -15.32 -6.74
CA ASN A 47 -4.75 -15.47 -7.74
C ASN A 47 -5.95 -16.23 -7.17
N LEU A 48 -7.14 -15.86 -7.65
CA LEU A 48 -8.42 -16.43 -7.21
C LEU A 48 -8.86 -17.63 -8.09
N GLY A 49 -7.95 -18.20 -8.89
CA GLY A 49 -8.24 -19.33 -9.78
C GLY A 49 -8.89 -18.94 -11.12
N GLU A 50 -9.33 -19.94 -11.88
CA GLU A 50 -9.79 -19.76 -13.27
C GLU A 50 -11.07 -18.94 -13.41
N LYS A 51 -11.94 -18.94 -12.38
CA LYS A 51 -13.19 -18.17 -12.35
C LYS A 51 -12.92 -16.65 -12.39
N PHE A 52 -11.77 -16.21 -11.89
CA PHE A 52 -11.41 -14.80 -11.75
C PHE A 52 -10.07 -14.48 -12.42
N LYS A 53 -9.98 -14.68 -13.75
CA LYS A 53 -8.76 -14.42 -14.51
C LYS A 53 -8.35 -12.94 -14.41
N GLY A 54 -7.07 -12.70 -14.08
CA GLY A 54 -6.50 -11.36 -13.96
C GLY A 54 -6.77 -10.65 -12.63
N ILE A 55 -7.65 -11.18 -11.78
CA ILE A 55 -7.91 -10.64 -10.44
C ILE A 55 -7.01 -11.34 -9.42
N HIS A 56 -6.38 -10.53 -8.58
CA HIS A 56 -5.47 -11.02 -7.54
C HIS A 56 -5.63 -10.22 -6.25
N PHE A 57 -5.38 -10.88 -5.13
CA PHE A 57 -5.22 -10.24 -3.84
C PHE A 57 -3.76 -9.97 -3.54
N SER A 58 -3.50 -8.83 -2.89
CA SER A 58 -2.24 -8.59 -2.20
C SER A 58 -2.14 -9.55 -1.01
N ARG A 59 -0.93 -9.70 -0.47
CA ARG A 59 -0.70 -10.53 0.73
C ARG A 59 -1.66 -10.21 1.88
N ARG A 60 -1.82 -8.93 2.23
CA ARG A 60 -2.69 -8.53 3.35
C ARG A 60 -4.17 -8.75 3.07
N GLU A 61 -4.61 -8.53 1.83
CA GLU A 61 -5.98 -8.87 1.42
C GLU A 61 -6.21 -10.38 1.51
N ALA A 62 -5.27 -11.20 1.05
CA ALA A 62 -5.37 -12.66 1.12
C ALA A 62 -5.42 -13.17 2.57
N GLU A 63 -4.56 -12.64 3.46
CA GLU A 63 -4.57 -12.96 4.90
C GLU A 63 -5.95 -12.61 5.53
N CYS A 64 -6.48 -11.43 5.23
CA CYS A 64 -7.81 -11.03 5.71
C CYS A 64 -8.91 -11.95 5.17
N MET A 65 -8.86 -12.30 3.87
CA MET A 65 -9.85 -13.16 3.23
C MET A 65 -9.86 -14.56 3.83
N ALA A 66 -8.68 -15.14 4.10
CA ALA A 66 -8.55 -16.44 4.73
C ALA A 66 -9.25 -16.50 6.10
N HIS A 67 -9.14 -15.43 6.89
CA HIS A 67 -9.86 -15.32 8.16
C HIS A 67 -11.37 -15.12 7.99
N PHE A 68 -11.82 -14.39 6.98
CA PHE A 68 -13.24 -14.23 6.69
C PHE A 68 -13.90 -15.53 6.24
N LEU A 69 -13.22 -16.37 5.46
CA LEU A 69 -13.68 -17.71 5.09
C LEU A 69 -13.88 -18.62 6.32
N ARG A 70 -13.13 -18.39 7.40
CA ARG A 70 -13.30 -19.07 8.69
C ARG A 70 -14.38 -18.45 9.58
N GLY A 71 -15.16 -17.51 9.07
CA GLY A 71 -16.23 -16.85 9.83
C GLY A 71 -15.75 -15.79 10.83
N ARG A 72 -14.46 -15.38 10.80
CA ARG A 72 -13.98 -14.32 11.71
C ARG A 72 -14.63 -12.96 11.38
N THR A 73 -14.87 -12.17 12.40
CA THR A 73 -15.35 -10.79 12.27
C THR A 73 -14.20 -9.84 11.94
N VAL A 74 -14.50 -8.64 11.44
CA VAL A 74 -13.48 -7.59 11.17
C VAL A 74 -12.61 -7.33 12.40
N ARG A 75 -13.23 -7.23 13.58
CA ARG A 75 -12.50 -7.02 14.85
C ARG A 75 -11.62 -8.20 15.23
N SER A 76 -12.12 -9.43 15.06
CA SER A 76 -11.32 -10.64 15.34
C SER A 76 -10.14 -10.78 14.37
N THR A 77 -10.35 -10.54 13.08
CA THR A 77 -9.30 -10.53 12.06
C THR A 77 -8.27 -9.45 12.33
N ALA A 78 -8.70 -8.25 12.75
CA ALA A 78 -7.81 -7.16 13.12
C ALA A 78 -6.88 -7.56 14.27
N ASN A 79 -7.44 -8.16 15.33
CA ASN A 79 -6.66 -8.67 16.46
C ASN A 79 -5.70 -9.81 16.05
N LYS A 80 -6.11 -10.68 15.11
CA LYS A 80 -5.28 -11.82 14.66
C LYS A 80 -4.10 -11.39 13.77
N LEU A 81 -4.24 -10.29 13.04
CA LEU A 81 -3.23 -9.80 12.11
C LEU A 81 -2.42 -8.61 12.65
N ASP A 82 -2.63 -8.23 13.92
CA ASP A 82 -2.08 -7.02 14.55
C ASP A 82 -2.34 -5.75 13.73
N LEU A 83 -3.59 -5.59 13.29
CA LEU A 83 -4.06 -4.45 12.49
C LEU A 83 -5.14 -3.66 13.23
N SER A 84 -5.35 -2.42 12.79
CA SER A 84 -6.55 -1.69 13.20
C SER A 84 -7.79 -2.25 12.49
N PRO A 85 -8.99 -2.26 13.11
CA PRO A 85 -10.24 -2.61 12.44
C PRO A 85 -10.46 -1.80 11.16
N ARG A 86 -10.07 -0.52 11.17
CA ARG A 86 -10.17 0.38 10.01
C ARG A 86 -9.31 -0.09 8.83
N THR A 87 -8.14 -0.64 9.09
CA THR A 87 -7.25 -1.22 8.08
C THR A 87 -7.87 -2.48 7.48
N VAL A 88 -8.48 -3.33 8.31
CA VAL A 88 -9.17 -4.54 7.83
C VAL A 88 -10.40 -4.18 6.98
N GLU A 89 -11.18 -3.17 7.37
CA GLU A 89 -12.26 -2.65 6.53
C GLU A 89 -11.78 -2.11 5.19
N PHE A 90 -10.62 -1.46 5.18
CA PHE A 90 -10.01 -0.97 3.95
C PHE A 90 -9.65 -2.13 3.02
N TYR A 91 -9.02 -3.19 3.54
CA TYR A 91 -8.76 -4.41 2.75
C TYR A 91 -10.05 -5.08 2.27
N LEU A 92 -11.07 -5.19 3.13
CA LEU A 92 -12.37 -5.72 2.76
C LEU A 92 -13.00 -4.91 1.61
N ARG A 93 -12.95 -3.58 1.69
CA ARG A 93 -13.47 -2.70 0.63
C ARG A 93 -12.72 -2.88 -0.68
N ASN A 94 -11.39 -3.02 -0.63
CA ASN A 94 -10.59 -3.25 -1.84
C ASN A 94 -10.90 -4.60 -2.49
N MET A 95 -11.04 -5.67 -1.70
CA MET A 95 -11.43 -6.98 -2.21
C MET A 95 -12.81 -6.96 -2.87
N LYS A 96 -13.78 -6.30 -2.22
CA LYS A 96 -15.12 -6.08 -2.78
C LYS A 96 -15.09 -5.34 -4.11
N ARG A 97 -14.31 -4.26 -4.19
CA ARG A 97 -14.11 -3.50 -5.44
C ARG A 97 -13.44 -4.34 -6.52
N LYS A 98 -12.47 -5.20 -6.18
CA LYS A 98 -11.79 -6.08 -7.14
C LYS A 98 -12.73 -7.11 -7.76
N LEU A 99 -13.77 -7.52 -7.02
CA LEU A 99 -14.73 -8.55 -7.44
C LEU A 99 -16.11 -7.98 -7.79
N ASN A 100 -16.25 -6.65 -7.80
CA ASN A 100 -17.52 -5.95 -8.03
C ASN A 100 -18.68 -6.47 -7.18
N CYS A 101 -18.43 -6.77 -5.90
CA CYS A 101 -19.47 -7.18 -4.95
C CYS A 101 -19.71 -6.11 -3.86
N ASN A 102 -20.88 -6.15 -3.24
CA ASN A 102 -21.32 -5.10 -2.31
C ASN A 102 -21.22 -5.55 -0.85
N THR A 103 -21.48 -6.83 -0.60
CA THR A 103 -21.52 -7.38 0.76
C THR A 103 -20.32 -8.26 1.07
N LYS A 104 -20.01 -8.39 2.36
CA LYS A 104 -18.99 -9.35 2.84
C LYS A 104 -19.41 -10.79 2.54
N PHE A 105 -20.71 -11.06 2.57
CA PHE A 105 -21.27 -12.38 2.32
C PHE A 105 -21.07 -12.81 0.86
N GLU A 106 -21.47 -11.98 -0.11
CA GLU A 106 -21.18 -12.22 -1.54
C GLU A 106 -19.70 -12.46 -1.81
N LEU A 107 -18.83 -11.66 -1.16
CA LEU A 107 -17.38 -11.85 -1.27
C LEU A 107 -16.94 -13.24 -0.79
N ILE A 108 -17.48 -13.71 0.34
CA ILE A 108 -17.17 -15.03 0.89
C ILE A 108 -17.66 -16.14 -0.04
N GLU A 109 -18.89 -16.06 -0.54
CA GLU A 109 -19.44 -17.05 -1.47
C GLU A 109 -18.60 -17.16 -2.75
N LEU A 110 -18.31 -16.02 -3.40
CA LEU A 110 -17.52 -15.97 -4.63
C LEU A 110 -16.14 -16.62 -4.45
N ILE A 111 -15.49 -16.38 -3.32
CA ILE A 111 -14.17 -16.94 -3.01
C ILE A 111 -14.25 -18.40 -2.58
N SER A 112 -15.30 -18.82 -1.88
CA SER A 112 -15.50 -20.20 -1.45
C SER A 112 -15.60 -21.16 -2.63
N ASP A 113 -16.19 -20.70 -3.74
CA ASP A 113 -16.26 -21.47 -4.99
C ASP A 113 -14.93 -21.55 -5.76
N SER A 114 -13.90 -20.85 -5.29
CA SER A 114 -12.67 -20.63 -6.02
C SER A 114 -11.50 -21.47 -5.48
N ASN A 115 -10.46 -21.68 -6.29
CA ASN A 115 -9.23 -22.37 -5.87
C ASN A 115 -8.31 -21.49 -4.99
N PHE A 116 -8.82 -20.39 -4.40
CA PHE A 116 -8.03 -19.43 -3.63
C PHE A 116 -7.24 -20.07 -2.49
N LEU A 117 -7.85 -20.94 -1.67
CA LEU A 117 -7.18 -21.56 -0.52
C LEU A 117 -5.97 -22.43 -0.91
N LYS A 118 -5.95 -23.00 -2.12
CA LYS A 118 -4.82 -23.80 -2.62
C LYS A 118 -3.62 -22.94 -2.99
N ASN A 119 -3.83 -21.65 -3.26
CA ASN A 119 -2.79 -20.71 -3.71
C ASN A 119 -2.15 -19.92 -2.55
N ILE A 120 -2.53 -20.21 -1.30
CA ILE A 120 -2.04 -19.51 -0.11
C ILE A 120 -0.77 -20.19 0.42
N ASP A 121 0.24 -19.39 0.74
CA ASP A 121 1.56 -19.83 1.25
C ASP A 121 1.85 -19.39 2.70
N PHE A 122 0.85 -18.84 3.40
CA PHE A 122 0.97 -18.36 4.77
C PHE A 122 0.17 -19.22 5.75
N ASN A 123 0.64 -19.30 6.98
CA ASN A 123 -0.05 -20.05 8.03
C ASN A 123 -1.30 -19.27 8.47
N ILE A 124 -2.38 -20.00 8.70
CA ILE A 124 -3.65 -19.43 9.13
C ILE A 124 -3.97 -20.05 10.48
N ASP A 125 -3.78 -19.26 11.55
CA ASP A 125 -4.05 -19.65 12.94
C ASP A 125 -5.54 -19.49 13.36
#